data_AF-A0A4Q0U6D6-F1
#
_entry.id   AF-A0A4Q0U6D6-F1
#
_cell.length_a   1.000
_cell.length_b   1.000
_cell.length_c   1.000
_cell.angle_alpha   90.00
_cell.angle_beta   90.00
_cell.angle_gamma   90.00
#
_symmetry.space_group_name_H-M   'P 1'
#
loop_
_entity.id
_entity.type
_entity.pdbx_description
1 polymer ?
#
loop_
_entity_poly.entity_id
_entity_poly.type
_entity_poly.pdbx_seq_one_letter_code
_entity_poly.pdbx_strand_id
1 'polypeptide(L)'
;MRKLDENKLAGLHTAGELLDSKYGEVGTESRTTFHEKSIAWYYGEILRDRRKQLKITQQELAEKVGTARSYIARVEKGETDIQISSFFRIARALGIEFTPTFL
;
A
#
# COMPACT_ATOMS: atom_id res chain seq x y z
N MET A 1 33.94 -9.46 -8.00
CA MET A 1 32.63 -8.94 -8.42
C MET A 1 32.14 -9.82 -9.57
N ARG A 2 30.92 -10.38 -9.53
CA ARG A 2 30.41 -11.17 -10.67
C ARG A 2 30.14 -10.23 -11.84
N LYS A 3 30.67 -10.52 -13.03
CA LYS A 3 30.31 -9.79 -14.25
C LYS A 3 28.94 -10.26 -14.72
N LEU A 4 28.04 -9.33 -14.98
CA LEU A 4 26.74 -9.62 -15.58
C LEU A 4 26.91 -9.81 -17.09
N ASP A 5 26.04 -10.63 -17.69
CA ASP A 5 26.03 -10.91 -19.12
C ASP A 5 25.13 -9.89 -19.83
N GLU A 6 25.75 -8.99 -20.59
CA GLU A 6 25.07 -7.87 -21.27
C GLU A 6 24.04 -8.37 -22.30
N ASN A 7 24.29 -9.49 -22.97
CA ASN A 7 23.36 -10.05 -23.95
C ASN A 7 22.10 -10.58 -23.28
N LYS A 8 22.22 -11.15 -22.07
CA LYS A 8 21.06 -11.58 -21.28
C LYS A 8 20.28 -10.38 -20.75
N LEU A 9 20.97 -9.32 -20.33
CA LEU A 9 20.34 -8.09 -19.83
C LEU A 9 19.51 -7.39 -20.92
N ALA A 10 19.99 -7.37 -22.16
CA ALA A 10 19.29 -6.75 -23.28
C ALA A 10 17.92 -7.38 -23.60
N GLY A 11 17.68 -8.63 -23.20
CA GLY A 11 16.41 -9.33 -23.39
C GLY A 11 15.43 -9.22 -22.21
N LEU A 12 15.79 -8.52 -21.13
CA LEU A 12 14.91 -8.38 -19.95
C LEU A 12 14.00 -7.17 -20.08
N HIS A 13 12.75 -7.34 -19.68
CA HIS A 13 11.81 -6.24 -19.58
C HIS A 13 12.05 -5.40 -18.33
N THR A 14 11.89 -4.09 -18.46
CA THR A 14 11.86 -3.21 -17.29
C THR A 14 10.55 -3.38 -16.53
N ALA A 15 10.54 -2.96 -15.25
CA ALA A 15 9.30 -2.93 -14.48
C ALA A 15 8.22 -2.07 -15.16
N GLY A 16 8.62 -0.95 -15.79
CA GLY A 16 7.72 -0.08 -16.54
C GLY A 16 7.07 -0.79 -17.73
N GLU A 17 7.86 -1.48 -18.55
CA GLU A 17 7.36 -2.23 -19.70
C GLU A 17 6.39 -3.34 -19.31
N LEU A 18 6.71 -4.09 -18.24
CA LEU A 18 5.82 -5.14 -17.72
C LEU A 18 4.50 -4.56 -17.22
N LEU A 19 4.59 -3.41 -16.55
CA LEU A 19 3.44 -2.68 -16.07
C LEU A 19 2.60 -2.18 -17.25
N ASP A 20 3.22 -1.62 -18.29
CA ASP A 20 2.54 -1.04 -19.47
C ASP A 20 1.80 -2.11 -20.24
N SER A 21 2.44 -3.26 -20.45
CA SER A 21 1.83 -4.43 -21.05
C SER A 21 0.61 -4.93 -20.26
N LYS A 22 0.68 -4.94 -18.92
CA LYS A 22 -0.37 -5.55 -18.08
C LYS A 22 -1.53 -4.61 -17.74
N TYR A 23 -1.26 -3.32 -17.58
CA TYR A 23 -2.22 -2.36 -17.04
C TYR A 23 -2.41 -1.12 -17.93
N GLY A 24 -1.76 -1.05 -19.09
CA GLY A 24 -1.80 0.10 -20.00
C GLY A 24 -0.76 1.15 -19.65
N GLU A 25 -0.50 2.08 -20.58
CA GLU A 25 0.48 3.16 -20.41
C GLU A 25 0.05 4.19 -19.36
N VAL A 26 1.01 4.99 -18.90
CA VAL A 26 0.75 6.15 -18.02
C VAL A 26 -0.25 7.11 -18.67
N GLY A 27 -1.29 7.48 -17.91
CA GLY A 27 -2.39 8.34 -18.38
C GLY A 27 -3.64 7.59 -18.83
N THR A 28 -3.59 6.26 -18.98
CA THR A 28 -4.78 5.45 -19.27
C THR A 28 -5.62 5.19 -18.01
N GLU A 29 -6.94 5.01 -18.17
CA GLU A 29 -7.85 4.70 -17.05
C GLU A 29 -7.46 3.41 -16.31
N SER A 30 -7.05 2.38 -17.07
CA SER A 30 -6.57 1.10 -16.53
C SER A 30 -5.34 1.31 -15.64
N ARG A 31 -4.38 2.13 -16.09
CA ARG A 31 -3.20 2.48 -15.29
C ARG A 31 -3.56 3.27 -14.04
N THR A 32 -4.45 4.25 -14.16
CA THR A 32 -4.91 5.08 -13.03
C THR A 32 -5.57 4.20 -11.96
N THR A 33 -6.48 3.33 -12.36
CA THR A 33 -7.16 2.39 -11.44
C THR A 33 -6.17 1.44 -10.77
N PHE A 34 -5.18 0.93 -11.51
CA PHE A 34 -4.11 0.12 -10.93
C PHE A 34 -3.31 0.92 -9.89
N HIS A 35 -2.96 2.16 -10.21
CA HIS A 35 -2.19 3.03 -9.33
C HIS A 35 -2.95 3.32 -8.02
N GLU A 36 -4.22 3.69 -8.09
CA GLU A 36 -5.07 3.92 -6.92
C GLU A 36 -5.15 2.69 -6.01
N LYS A 37 -5.38 1.51 -6.59
CA LYS A 37 -5.37 0.23 -5.84
C LYS A 37 -4.01 -0.06 -5.23
N SER A 38 -2.92 0.22 -5.94
CA SER A 38 -1.56 0.02 -5.44
C SER A 38 -1.25 0.92 -4.24
N ILE A 39 -1.73 2.17 -4.25
CA ILE A 39 -1.61 3.11 -3.13
C ILE A 39 -2.38 2.58 -1.92
N ALA A 40 -3.64 2.17 -2.11
CA ALA A 40 -4.47 1.64 -1.03
C ALA A 40 -3.83 0.40 -0.38
N TRP A 41 -3.31 -0.52 -1.21
CA TRP A 41 -2.58 -1.69 -0.73
C TRP A 41 -1.30 -1.32 0.02
N TYR A 42 -0.48 -0.42 -0.53
CA TYR A 42 0.78 0.01 0.09
C TYR A 42 0.57 0.59 1.49
N TYR A 43 -0.36 1.53 1.63
CA TYR A 43 -0.68 2.11 2.94
C TYR A 43 -1.35 1.10 3.88
N GLY A 44 -2.20 0.21 3.35
CA GLY A 44 -2.77 -0.90 4.13
C GLY A 44 -1.70 -1.80 4.75
N GLU A 45 -0.67 -2.16 3.99
CA GLU A 45 0.45 -2.98 4.47
C GLU A 45 1.31 -2.23 5.49
N ILE A 46 1.56 -0.93 5.33
CA ILE A 46 2.26 -0.11 6.36
C ILE A 46 1.52 -0.20 7.71
N LEU A 47 0.20 -0.02 7.71
CA LEU A 47 -0.61 -0.09 8.92
C LEU A 47 -0.58 -1.50 9.52
N ARG A 48 -0.71 -2.53 8.67
CA ARG A 48 -0.67 -3.94 9.08
C ARG A 48 0.66 -4.32 9.72
N ASP A 49 1.76 -3.91 9.13
CA ASP A 49 3.10 -4.22 9.61
C ASP A 49 3.37 -3.50 10.93
N ARG A 50 2.98 -2.24 11.04
CA ARG A 50 3.06 -1.53 12.33
C ARG A 50 2.23 -2.22 13.41
N ARG A 51 1.00 -2.67 13.09
CA ARG A 51 0.16 -3.43 14.01
C ARG A 51 0.86 -4.70 14.50
N LYS A 52 1.47 -5.46 13.58
CA LYS A 52 2.23 -6.67 13.92
C LYS A 52 3.46 -6.37 14.78
N GLN A 53 4.17 -5.28 14.53
CA GLN A 53 5.30 -4.84 15.38
C GLN A 53 4.85 -4.53 16.81
N LEU A 54 3.67 -3.93 16.97
CA LEU A 54 3.04 -3.68 18.27
C LEU A 54 2.43 -4.93 18.91
N LYS A 55 2.43 -6.07 18.19
CA LYS A 55 1.89 -7.37 18.63
C LYS A 55 0.42 -7.33 19.06
N ILE A 56 -0.38 -6.47 18.44
CA ILE A 56 -1.82 -6.42 18.66
C ILE A 56 -2.58 -7.07 17.49
N THR A 57 -3.75 -7.62 17.79
CA THR A 57 -4.68 -8.20 16.83
C THR A 57 -5.47 -7.13 16.09
N GLN A 58 -6.13 -7.51 14.98
CA GLN A 58 -7.05 -6.61 14.27
C GLN A 58 -8.24 -6.21 15.15
N GLN A 59 -8.66 -7.07 16.08
CA GLN A 59 -9.76 -6.80 17.01
C GLN A 59 -9.35 -5.72 18.02
N GLU A 60 -8.19 -5.85 18.64
CA GLU A 60 -7.67 -4.85 19.59
C GLU A 60 -7.43 -3.49 18.93
N LEU A 61 -6.95 -3.47 17.68
CA LEU A 61 -6.83 -2.22 16.92
C LEU A 61 -8.22 -1.62 16.63
N ALA A 62 -9.20 -2.45 16.25
CA ALA A 62 -10.55 -1.99 15.99
C ALA A 62 -11.20 -1.37 17.24
N GLU A 63 -10.99 -1.98 18.41
CA GLU A 63 -11.44 -1.47 19.71
C GLU A 63 -10.78 -0.13 20.06
N LYS A 64 -9.45 -0.02 19.88
CA LYS A 64 -8.72 1.25 20.09
C LYS A 64 -9.21 2.38 19.19
N VAL A 65 -9.61 2.07 17.96
CA VAL A 65 -10.08 3.05 16.96
C VAL A 65 -11.59 3.35 17.10
N GLY A 66 -12.36 2.44 17.72
CA GLY A 66 -13.82 2.51 17.79
C GLY A 66 -14.48 2.14 16.45
N THR A 67 -14.07 1.03 15.84
CA THR A 67 -14.60 0.55 14.56
C THR A 67 -14.76 -0.99 14.55
N ALA A 68 -15.27 -1.55 13.47
CA ALA A 68 -15.42 -2.99 13.30
C ALA A 68 -14.10 -3.66 12.90
N ARG A 69 -13.82 -4.86 13.42
CA ARG A 69 -12.66 -5.66 13.03
C ARG A 69 -12.62 -6.00 11.53
N SER A 70 -13.78 -6.19 10.91
CA SER A 70 -13.90 -6.38 9.46
C SER A 70 -13.47 -5.15 8.66
N TYR A 71 -13.69 -3.95 9.20
CA TYR A 71 -13.22 -2.71 8.57
C TYR A 71 -11.69 -2.63 8.61
N ILE A 72 -11.06 -2.87 9.77
CA ILE A 72 -9.60 -2.96 9.89
C ILE A 72 -9.03 -3.99 8.91
N ALA A 73 -9.64 -5.17 8.81
CA ALA A 73 -9.19 -6.21 7.90
C ALA A 73 -9.22 -5.80 6.41
N ARG A 74 -10.25 -5.07 5.97
CA ARG A 74 -10.33 -4.56 4.59
C ARG A 74 -9.31 -3.44 4.34
N VAL A 75 -9.14 -2.55 5.32
CA VAL A 75 -8.13 -1.47 5.25
C VAL A 75 -6.72 -2.05 5.11
N GLU A 76 -6.36 -3.02 5.96
CA GLU A 76 -5.04 -3.66 5.92
C GLU A 76 -4.75 -4.39 4.60
N LYS A 77 -5.78 -4.77 3.83
CA LYS A 77 -5.62 -5.43 2.53
C LYS A 77 -5.72 -4.47 1.34
N GLY A 78 -6.02 -3.19 1.56
CA GLY A 78 -6.32 -2.23 0.49
C GLY A 78 -7.63 -2.54 -0.26
N GLU A 79 -8.55 -3.29 0.34
CA GLU A 79 -9.84 -3.70 -0.27
C GLU A 79 -10.94 -2.65 -0.08
N THR A 80 -10.64 -1.50 0.53
CA THR A 80 -11.60 -0.41 0.74
C THR A 80 -10.94 0.92 0.46
N ASP A 81 -11.70 1.81 -0.18
CA ASP A 81 -11.35 3.22 -0.21
C ASP A 81 -11.55 3.80 1.20
N ILE A 82 -10.44 4.18 1.84
CA ILE A 82 -10.43 4.66 3.22
C ILE A 82 -10.53 6.18 3.23
N GLN A 83 -11.54 6.70 3.93
CA GLN A 83 -11.61 8.13 4.22
C GLN A 83 -10.36 8.58 4.97
N ILE A 84 -9.79 9.72 4.55
CA ILE A 84 -8.57 10.30 5.14
C ILE A 84 -8.66 10.41 6.67
N SER A 85 -9.82 10.83 7.20
CA SER A 85 -10.06 10.93 8.64
C SER A 85 -9.95 9.58 9.37
N SER A 86 -10.44 8.50 8.77
CA SER A 86 -10.30 7.13 9.30
C SER A 86 -8.86 6.66 9.22
N PHE A 87 -8.16 6.95 8.13
CA PHE A 87 -6.74 6.62 7.97
C PHE A 87 -5.91 7.23 9.11
N PHE A 88 -6.05 8.53 9.37
CA PHE A 88 -5.34 9.20 10.46
C PHE A 88 -5.72 8.65 11.85
N ARG A 89 -6.99 8.28 12.08
CA ARG A 89 -7.39 7.64 13.36
C ARG A 89 -6.67 6.31 13.58
N ILE A 90 -6.62 5.46 12.55
CA ILE A 90 -5.92 4.17 12.62
C ILE A 90 -4.41 4.39 12.80
N ALA A 91 -3.81 5.28 12.01
CA ALA A 91 -2.40 5.63 12.09
C ALA A 91 -2.00 6.08 13.49
N ARG A 92 -2.76 7.00 14.10
CA ARG A 92 -2.52 7.47 15.48
C ARG A 92 -2.67 6.34 16.51
N ALA A 93 -3.65 5.47 16.36
CA ALA A 93 -3.81 4.30 17.24
C ALA A 93 -2.63 3.31 17.15
N LEU A 94 -1.88 3.35 16.05
CA LEU A 94 -0.65 2.59 15.81
C LEU A 94 0.64 3.39 16.13
N GLY A 95 0.49 4.62 16.65
CA GLY A 95 1.62 5.50 16.97
C GLY A 95 2.39 5.96 15.72
N ILE A 96 1.71 6.10 14.58
CA ILE A 96 2.26 6.66 13.35
C ILE A 96 1.82 8.12 13.24
N GLU A 97 2.79 8.99 13.00
CA GLU A 97 2.56 10.40 12.65
C GLU A 97 2.80 10.59 11.16
N PHE A 98 1.84 11.22 10.48
CA PHE A 98 1.93 11.58 9.07
C PHE A 98 1.98 13.10 8.96
N THR A 99 3.11 13.64 8.50
CA THR A 99 3.33 15.07 8.32
C THR A 99 3.46 15.39 6.83
N PRO A 100 2.64 16.31 6.29
CA PRO A 100 2.87 16.86 4.96
C PRO A 100 4.26 17.49 4.90
N THR A 101 4.99 17.21 3.81
CA THR A 101 6.26 17.88 3.50
C THR A 101 6.08 18.59 2.16
N PHE A 102 6.49 19.84 2.08
CA PHE A 102 6.52 20.59 0.83
C PHE A 102 7.83 20.28 0.10
N LEU A 103 7.71 19.95 -1.18
CA LEU A 103 8.84 19.72 -2.08
C LEU A 103 9.10 20.98 -2.92
#